data_AF-A0A7J3KCB7-F1
#
_entry.id   AF-A0A7J3KCB7-F1
#
_cell.length_a   1.000
_cell.length_b   1.000
_cell.length_c   1.000
_cell.angle_alpha   90.00
_cell.angle_beta   90.00
_cell.angle_gamma   90.00
#
_symmetry.space_group_name_H-M   'P 1'
#
loop_
_entity.id
_entity.type
_entity.pdbx_description
1 polymer ?
#
loop_
_entity_poly.entity_id
_entity_poly.type
_entity_poly.pdbx_seq_one_letter_code
_entity_poly.pdbx_strand_id
1 'polypeptide(L)'
;MRKTISILTLTFVFALLLTAYYSHHIGSLDGYKAGYEAGYREGYGVGYTYGNHTGFTQGYNAGFKSGNETGYSIGYRAGFSEGECAGYERGYEIGYSTGFKNGNLTGFNLGYESGYLHGVIDGAGRGFTIRDPTYKEAMNFVEIDQTDKNKYVERTYTCINFAADFKMNAFKAGYRCGLVYLEFPKGAHTLVCFNTTDMGLIFIEPQTDSIMKVDVGIHYWRDNGYLYLDDDTIVRYIIVW
;
A
#
# COMPACT_ATOMS: atom_id res chain seq x y z
N MET A 1 -53.76 -72.05 110.81
CA MET A 1 -53.51 -72.50 109.42
C MET A 1 -54.06 -71.56 108.34
N ARG A 2 -55.27 -70.98 108.46
CA ARG A 2 -55.84 -70.13 107.37
C ARG A 2 -55.14 -68.78 107.11
N LYS A 3 -54.60 -68.09 108.14
CA LYS A 3 -53.94 -66.77 107.94
C LYS A 3 -52.59 -66.85 107.23
N THR A 4 -51.84 -67.93 107.42
CA THR A 4 -50.51 -68.12 106.80
C THR A 4 -50.59 -68.46 105.31
N ILE A 5 -51.63 -69.20 104.91
CA ILE A 5 -51.89 -69.56 103.50
C ILE A 5 -52.26 -68.31 102.67
N SER A 6 -52.95 -67.35 103.29
CA SER A 6 -53.33 -66.08 102.66
C SER A 6 -52.13 -65.15 102.37
N ILE A 7 -51.11 -65.13 103.24
CA ILE A 7 -49.92 -64.29 103.05
C ILE A 7 -48.98 -64.90 101.99
N LEU A 8 -48.76 -66.22 102.01
CA LEU A 8 -47.93 -66.89 101.00
C LEU A 8 -48.50 -66.80 99.59
N THR A 9 -49.82 -66.87 99.45
CA THR A 9 -50.48 -66.72 98.14
C THR A 9 -50.37 -65.27 97.65
N LEU A 10 -50.49 -64.28 98.53
CA LEU A 10 -50.35 -62.88 98.17
C LEU A 10 -48.92 -62.51 97.76
N THR A 11 -47.90 -63.01 98.47
CA THR A 11 -46.50 -62.76 98.09
C THR A 11 -46.12 -63.43 96.79
N PHE A 12 -46.63 -64.64 96.52
CA PHE A 12 -46.40 -65.33 95.25
C PHE A 12 -47.04 -64.60 94.06
N VAL A 13 -48.27 -64.12 94.21
CA VAL A 13 -48.95 -63.31 93.19
C VAL A 13 -48.21 -61.99 92.96
N PHE A 14 -47.74 -61.34 94.02
CA PHE A 14 -46.96 -60.10 93.89
C PHE A 14 -45.62 -60.33 93.17
N ALA A 15 -44.91 -61.42 93.46
CA ALA A 15 -43.68 -61.78 92.77
C ALA A 15 -43.90 -62.08 91.27
N LEU A 16 -45.00 -62.76 90.93
CA LEU A 16 -45.39 -62.99 89.53
C LEU A 16 -45.72 -61.68 88.79
N LEU A 17 -46.45 -60.77 89.44
CA LEU A 17 -46.76 -59.46 88.85
C LEU A 17 -45.50 -58.60 88.69
N LEU A 18 -44.58 -58.64 89.65
CA LEU A 18 -43.33 -57.89 89.57
C LEU A 18 -42.42 -58.43 88.45
N THR A 19 -42.29 -59.76 88.34
CA THR A 19 -41.49 -60.39 87.27
C THR A 19 -42.10 -60.16 85.89
N ALA A 20 -43.43 -60.21 85.76
CA ALA A 20 -44.12 -59.85 84.53
C ALA A 20 -43.92 -58.37 84.17
N TYR A 21 -44.01 -57.46 85.15
CA TYR A 21 -43.76 -56.04 84.96
C TYR A 21 -42.33 -55.78 84.49
N TYR A 22 -41.31 -56.31 85.18
CA TYR A 22 -39.92 -56.14 84.80
C TYR A 22 -39.60 -56.77 83.43
N SER A 23 -40.14 -57.95 83.13
CA SER A 23 -39.93 -58.61 81.84
C SER A 23 -40.55 -57.80 80.69
N HIS A 24 -41.76 -57.26 80.89
CA HIS A 24 -42.40 -56.40 79.90
C HIS A 24 -41.66 -55.07 79.72
N HIS A 25 -41.25 -54.42 80.83
CA HIS A 25 -40.55 -53.14 80.76
C HIS A 25 -39.19 -53.26 80.08
N ILE A 26 -38.40 -54.28 80.44
CA ILE A 26 -37.08 -54.50 79.84
C ILE A 26 -37.23 -54.93 78.38
N GLY A 27 -38.14 -55.87 78.09
CA GLY A 27 -38.40 -56.30 76.71
C GLY A 27 -38.89 -55.18 75.81
N SER A 28 -39.70 -54.26 76.33
CA SER A 28 -40.15 -53.07 75.59
C SER A 28 -39.01 -52.07 75.37
N LEU A 29 -38.11 -51.89 76.34
CA LEU A 29 -36.99 -50.94 76.21
C LEU A 29 -35.96 -51.45 75.19
N ASP A 30 -35.63 -52.74 75.26
CA ASP A 30 -34.67 -53.38 74.37
C ASP A 30 -35.22 -53.47 72.94
N GLY A 31 -36.50 -53.81 72.79
CA GLY A 31 -37.18 -53.79 71.49
C GLY A 31 -37.20 -52.39 70.85
N TYR A 32 -37.48 -51.35 71.64
CA TYR A 32 -37.44 -49.97 71.16
C TYR A 32 -36.03 -49.53 70.75
N LYS A 33 -35.01 -49.79 71.58
CA LYS A 33 -33.62 -49.46 71.25
C LYS A 33 -33.13 -50.18 70.01
N ALA A 34 -33.40 -51.48 69.90
CA ALA A 34 -32.99 -52.27 68.74
C ALA A 34 -33.68 -51.80 67.46
N GLY A 35 -34.99 -51.52 67.53
CA GLY A 35 -35.75 -50.98 66.41
C GLY A 35 -35.27 -49.59 65.98
N TYR A 36 -34.97 -48.72 66.94
CA TYR A 36 -34.44 -47.38 66.66
C TYR A 36 -33.04 -47.43 66.04
N GLU A 37 -32.11 -48.20 66.61
CA GLU A 37 -30.75 -48.33 66.07
C GLU A 37 -30.74 -48.95 64.67
N ALA A 38 -31.55 -49.99 64.44
CA ALA A 38 -31.65 -50.63 63.12
C ALA A 38 -32.25 -49.66 62.10
N GLY A 39 -33.39 -49.03 62.43
CA GLY A 39 -34.06 -48.08 61.55
C GLY A 39 -33.20 -46.83 61.26
N TYR A 40 -32.48 -46.33 62.26
CA TYR A 40 -31.57 -45.20 62.10
C TYR A 40 -30.37 -45.59 61.23
N ARG A 41 -29.71 -46.71 61.50
CA ARG A 41 -28.51 -47.13 60.74
C ARG A 41 -28.84 -47.43 59.28
N GLU A 42 -29.96 -48.11 59.03
CA GLU A 42 -30.38 -48.48 57.67
C GLU A 42 -30.95 -47.26 56.93
N GLY A 43 -31.86 -46.50 57.55
CA GLY A 43 -32.46 -45.32 56.94
C GLY A 43 -31.49 -44.16 56.72
N TYR A 44 -30.68 -43.84 57.74
CA TYR A 44 -29.69 -42.77 57.64
C TYR A 44 -28.51 -43.17 56.76
N GLY A 45 -27.97 -44.39 56.94
CA GLY A 45 -26.85 -44.88 56.15
C GLY A 45 -27.19 -44.94 54.67
N VAL A 46 -28.27 -45.63 54.30
CA VAL A 46 -28.67 -45.75 52.89
C VAL A 46 -29.11 -44.40 52.33
N GLY A 47 -29.96 -43.65 53.05
CA GLY A 47 -30.46 -42.36 52.59
C GLY A 47 -29.34 -41.32 52.41
N TYR A 48 -28.41 -41.23 53.35
CA TYR A 48 -27.31 -40.28 53.29
C TYR A 48 -26.29 -40.68 52.23
N THR A 49 -25.87 -41.95 52.18
CA THR A 49 -24.86 -42.40 51.21
C THR A 49 -25.40 -42.36 49.79
N TYR A 50 -26.62 -42.86 49.55
CA TYR A 50 -27.20 -42.84 48.20
C TYR A 50 -27.63 -41.44 47.78
N GLY A 51 -28.22 -40.65 48.68
CA GLY A 51 -28.63 -39.28 48.41
C GLY A 51 -27.44 -38.36 48.09
N ASN A 52 -26.40 -38.37 48.94
CA ASN A 52 -25.20 -37.56 48.68
C ASN A 52 -24.40 -38.10 47.51
N HIS A 53 -24.07 -39.40 47.46
CA HIS A 53 -23.21 -39.90 46.40
C HIS A 53 -23.87 -39.72 45.03
N THR A 54 -25.14 -40.11 44.89
CA THR A 54 -25.82 -40.03 43.58
C THR A 54 -26.16 -38.59 43.24
N GLY A 55 -26.74 -37.83 44.16
CA GLY A 55 -27.13 -36.44 43.93
C GLY A 55 -25.95 -35.51 43.69
N PHE A 56 -24.90 -35.61 44.52
CA PHE A 56 -23.70 -34.81 44.37
C PHE A 56 -22.89 -35.27 43.15
N THR A 57 -22.56 -36.56 43.02
CA THR A 57 -21.68 -36.99 41.93
C THR A 57 -22.35 -36.85 40.56
N GLN A 58 -23.63 -37.22 40.41
CA GLN A 58 -24.31 -37.07 39.12
C GLN A 58 -24.68 -35.61 38.83
N GLY A 59 -25.22 -34.89 39.80
CA GLY A 59 -25.59 -33.48 39.63
C GLY A 59 -24.38 -32.58 39.38
N TYR A 60 -23.32 -32.77 40.16
CA TYR A 60 -22.08 -32.01 40.01
C TYR A 60 -21.35 -32.38 38.73
N ASN A 61 -21.15 -33.66 38.41
CA ASN A 61 -20.43 -34.02 37.19
C ASN A 61 -21.22 -33.66 35.93
N ALA A 62 -22.53 -33.89 35.89
CA ALA A 62 -23.34 -33.52 34.73
C ALA A 62 -23.45 -32.00 34.58
N GLY A 63 -23.70 -31.27 35.67
CA GLY A 63 -23.79 -29.82 35.67
C GLY A 63 -22.46 -29.13 35.35
N PHE A 64 -21.36 -29.59 35.97
CA PHE A 64 -20.02 -29.04 35.72
C PHE A 64 -19.52 -29.39 34.33
N LYS A 65 -19.64 -30.65 33.90
CA LYS A 65 -19.16 -31.05 32.57
C LYS A 65 -19.98 -30.38 31.47
N SER A 66 -21.31 -30.40 31.56
CA SER A 66 -22.17 -29.74 30.57
C SER A 66 -22.02 -28.22 30.58
N GLY A 67 -21.98 -27.60 31.77
CA GLY A 67 -21.82 -26.16 31.89
C GLY A 67 -20.44 -25.67 31.41
N ASN A 68 -19.38 -26.42 31.69
CA ASN A 68 -18.02 -26.05 31.31
C ASN A 68 -17.75 -26.37 29.84
N GLU A 69 -18.10 -27.57 29.33
CA GLU A 69 -17.96 -27.87 27.90
C GLU A 69 -18.81 -26.92 27.04
N THR A 70 -20.07 -26.71 27.40
CA THR A 70 -20.97 -25.85 26.60
C THR A 70 -20.61 -24.38 26.75
N GLY A 71 -20.40 -23.89 27.98
CA GLY A 71 -20.08 -22.49 28.24
C GLY A 71 -18.70 -22.09 27.71
N TYR A 72 -17.68 -22.92 27.94
CA TYR A 72 -16.33 -22.64 27.47
C TYR A 72 -16.21 -22.89 25.96
N SER A 73 -16.68 -24.03 25.43
CA SER A 73 -16.49 -24.31 23.99
C SER A 73 -17.31 -23.36 23.12
N ILE A 74 -18.57 -23.09 23.45
CA ILE A 74 -19.42 -22.18 22.66
C ILE A 74 -19.01 -20.73 22.91
N GLY A 75 -18.81 -20.32 24.17
CA GLY A 75 -18.42 -18.95 24.49
C GLY A 75 -17.05 -18.57 23.94
N TYR A 76 -16.07 -19.46 24.05
CA TYR A 76 -14.72 -19.23 23.51
C TYR A 76 -14.71 -19.32 21.99
N ARG A 77 -15.33 -20.32 21.35
CA ARG A 77 -15.37 -20.37 19.87
C ARG A 77 -16.16 -19.22 19.28
N ALA A 78 -17.32 -18.89 19.81
CA ALA A 78 -18.13 -17.78 19.30
C ALA A 78 -17.40 -16.46 19.53
N GLY A 79 -16.91 -16.19 20.75
CA GLY A 79 -16.21 -14.95 21.06
C GLY A 79 -14.88 -14.78 20.32
N PHE A 80 -14.10 -15.86 20.16
CA PHE A 80 -12.84 -15.83 19.42
C PHE A 80 -13.08 -15.72 17.91
N SER A 81 -13.99 -16.53 17.35
CA SER A 81 -14.27 -16.52 15.91
C SER A 81 -14.97 -15.23 15.47
N GLU A 82 -15.93 -14.72 16.24
CA GLU A 82 -16.59 -13.43 15.94
C GLU A 82 -15.64 -12.26 16.19
N GLY A 83 -14.84 -12.30 17.26
CA GLY A 83 -13.87 -11.26 17.56
C GLY A 83 -12.76 -11.16 16.51
N GLU A 84 -12.25 -12.30 16.05
CA GLU A 84 -11.22 -12.37 15.02
C GLU A 84 -11.78 -12.05 13.63
N CYS A 85 -12.93 -12.62 13.22
CA CYS A 85 -13.57 -12.25 11.95
C CYS A 85 -13.94 -10.77 11.91
N ALA A 86 -14.63 -10.25 12.94
CA ALA A 86 -15.07 -8.87 12.94
C ALA A 86 -13.91 -7.88 13.10
N GLY A 87 -12.85 -8.28 13.83
CA GLY A 87 -11.62 -7.50 13.97
C GLY A 87 -10.79 -7.47 12.68
N TYR A 88 -10.66 -8.63 12.02
CA TYR A 88 -9.94 -8.76 10.75
C TYR A 88 -10.71 -8.09 9.61
N GLU A 89 -12.02 -8.30 9.48
CA GLU A 89 -12.84 -7.62 8.46
C GLU A 89 -12.84 -6.11 8.67
N ARG A 90 -13.10 -5.58 9.89
CA ARG A 90 -13.01 -4.12 10.09
C ARG A 90 -11.60 -3.59 9.89
N GLY A 91 -10.58 -4.28 10.40
CA GLY A 91 -9.19 -3.85 10.27
C GLY A 91 -8.72 -3.85 8.82
N TYR A 92 -9.06 -4.89 8.07
CA TYR A 92 -8.75 -5.04 6.66
C TYR A 92 -9.56 -4.07 5.82
N GLU A 93 -10.87 -3.97 6.02
CA GLU A 93 -11.73 -3.10 5.22
C GLU A 93 -11.41 -1.63 5.48
N ILE A 94 -11.22 -1.20 6.73
CA ILE A 94 -10.82 0.18 7.03
C ILE A 94 -9.38 0.44 6.58
N GLY A 95 -8.44 -0.47 6.88
CA GLY A 95 -7.03 -0.30 6.53
C GLY A 95 -6.78 -0.31 5.02
N TYR A 96 -7.39 -1.25 4.31
CA TYR A 96 -7.30 -1.37 2.85
C TYR A 96 -8.11 -0.27 2.17
N SER A 97 -9.39 -0.06 2.52
CA SER A 97 -10.20 0.98 1.85
C SER A 97 -9.65 2.37 2.10
N THR A 98 -9.29 2.71 3.35
CA THR A 98 -8.75 4.04 3.69
C THR A 98 -7.31 4.20 3.20
N GLY A 99 -6.45 3.19 3.41
CA GLY A 99 -5.05 3.25 2.98
C GLY A 99 -4.90 3.26 1.46
N PHE A 100 -5.66 2.40 0.76
CA PHE A 100 -5.67 2.36 -0.70
C PHE A 100 -6.36 3.59 -1.30
N LYS A 101 -7.55 4.00 -0.83
CA LYS A 101 -8.18 5.21 -1.36
C LYS A 101 -7.35 6.45 -1.08
N ASN A 102 -6.88 6.65 0.15
CA ASN A 102 -6.11 7.86 0.46
C ASN A 102 -4.74 7.81 -0.22
N GLY A 103 -4.03 6.69 -0.18
CA GLY A 103 -2.72 6.54 -0.81
C GLY A 103 -2.77 6.64 -2.33
N ASN A 104 -3.80 6.05 -2.97
CA ASN A 104 -4.00 6.16 -4.41
C ASN A 104 -4.49 7.57 -4.76
N LEU A 105 -5.51 8.12 -4.10
CA LEU A 105 -6.02 9.45 -4.41
C LEU A 105 -4.96 10.55 -4.19
N THR A 106 -4.24 10.55 -3.06
CA THR A 106 -3.18 11.55 -2.83
C THR A 106 -1.91 11.24 -3.61
N GLY A 107 -1.43 10.00 -3.64
CA GLY A 107 -0.20 9.64 -4.36
C GLY A 107 -0.35 9.75 -5.88
N PHE A 108 -1.47 9.25 -6.43
CA PHE A 108 -1.76 9.36 -7.85
C PHE A 108 -2.21 10.77 -8.21
N ASN A 109 -3.19 11.39 -7.56
CA ASN A 109 -3.61 12.73 -8.01
C ASN A 109 -2.58 13.80 -7.68
N LEU A 110 -1.93 13.83 -6.51
CA LEU A 110 -0.90 14.85 -6.24
C LEU A 110 0.40 14.53 -6.97
N GLY A 111 0.75 13.25 -7.17
CA GLY A 111 1.92 12.86 -7.95
C GLY A 111 1.72 13.09 -9.45
N TYR A 112 0.54 12.80 -9.97
CA TYR A 112 0.15 13.10 -11.34
C TYR A 112 -0.05 14.59 -11.52
N GLU A 113 -0.86 15.28 -10.71
CA GLU A 113 -1.07 16.72 -10.85
C GLU A 113 0.24 17.48 -10.60
N SER A 114 1.01 17.23 -9.54
CA SER A 114 2.30 17.93 -9.37
C SER A 114 3.34 17.50 -10.41
N GLY A 115 3.45 16.21 -10.75
CA GLY A 115 4.47 15.71 -11.69
C GLY A 115 4.14 16.00 -13.16
N TYR A 116 2.88 15.81 -13.56
CA TYR A 116 2.37 16.16 -14.89
C TYR A 116 2.19 17.66 -15.03
N LEU A 117 1.57 18.37 -14.08
CA LEU A 117 1.41 19.82 -14.20
C LEU A 117 2.75 20.53 -14.08
N HIS A 118 3.67 20.20 -13.16
CA HIS A 118 5.00 20.81 -13.18
C HIS A 118 5.86 20.31 -14.33
N GLY A 119 5.80 19.04 -14.73
CA GLY A 119 6.55 18.54 -15.89
C GLY A 119 6.04 19.14 -17.21
N VAL A 120 4.74 19.32 -17.36
CA VAL A 120 4.10 19.97 -18.51
C VAL A 120 4.18 21.48 -18.39
N ILE A 121 4.22 22.13 -17.24
CA ILE A 121 4.43 23.58 -17.14
C ILE A 121 5.93 23.93 -17.27
N ASP A 122 6.85 23.12 -16.75
CA ASP A 122 8.29 23.29 -17.01
C ASP A 122 8.64 22.95 -18.46
N GLY A 123 7.93 21.99 -19.06
CA GLY A 123 8.05 21.61 -20.48
C GLY A 123 7.29 22.52 -21.46
N ALA A 124 6.09 22.99 -21.12
CA ALA A 124 5.17 23.76 -21.98
C ALA A 124 5.13 25.26 -21.63
N GLY A 125 5.58 25.67 -20.44
CA GLY A 125 5.99 27.06 -20.16
C GLY A 125 7.29 27.43 -20.88
N ARG A 126 7.98 26.44 -21.46
CA ARG A 126 9.03 26.57 -22.48
C ARG A 126 8.66 25.85 -23.77
N GLY A 127 7.38 25.68 -24.03
CA GLY A 127 6.84 25.03 -25.23
C GLY A 127 7.02 25.89 -26.47
N PHE A 128 8.26 26.17 -26.87
CA PHE A 128 8.53 26.44 -28.28
C PHE A 128 8.16 25.15 -28.99
N THR A 129 7.02 25.13 -29.70
CA THR A 129 6.79 24.10 -30.72
C THR A 129 7.75 24.44 -31.86
N ILE A 130 9.03 24.09 -31.67
CA ILE A 130 10.08 24.33 -32.64
C ILE A 130 9.73 23.45 -33.85
N ARG A 131 9.51 24.08 -34.98
CA ARG A 131 9.09 23.41 -36.21
C ARG A 131 9.99 23.75 -37.38
N ASP A 132 10.03 22.87 -38.35
CA ASP A 132 10.60 23.15 -39.66
C ASP A 132 9.76 24.26 -40.34
N PRO A 133 10.36 25.38 -40.80
CA PRO A 133 9.65 26.44 -41.50
C PRO A 133 9.30 26.04 -42.94
N THR A 134 8.36 26.74 -43.58
CA THR A 134 8.33 26.80 -45.06
C THR A 134 9.51 27.63 -45.57
N TYR A 135 9.89 27.49 -46.85
CA TYR A 135 10.97 28.31 -47.43
C TYR A 135 10.68 29.80 -47.29
N LYS A 136 9.43 30.21 -47.53
CA LYS A 136 9.01 31.61 -47.39
C LYS A 136 9.16 32.10 -45.95
N GLU A 137 8.78 31.29 -44.96
CA GLU A 137 8.95 31.66 -43.54
C GLU A 137 10.42 31.76 -43.15
N ALA A 138 11.27 30.85 -43.62
CA ALA A 138 12.71 30.89 -43.39
C ALA A 138 13.33 32.16 -43.96
N MET A 139 12.99 32.53 -45.20
CA MET A 139 13.52 33.75 -45.84
C MET A 139 12.98 35.03 -45.20
N ASN A 140 11.70 35.06 -44.80
CA ASN A 140 11.16 36.17 -44.03
C ASN A 140 11.88 36.32 -42.68
N PHE A 141 12.25 35.20 -42.03
CA PHE A 141 13.03 35.22 -40.80
C PHE A 141 14.44 35.77 -41.05
N VAL A 142 15.13 35.30 -42.10
CA VAL A 142 16.44 35.81 -42.51
C VAL A 142 16.40 37.33 -42.72
N GLU A 143 15.35 37.86 -43.35
CA GLU A 143 15.22 39.31 -43.61
C GLU A 143 15.05 40.17 -42.33
N ILE A 144 14.46 39.62 -41.27
CA ILE A 144 14.22 40.35 -40.00
C ILE A 144 15.29 40.11 -38.95
N ASP A 145 16.04 39.02 -39.05
CA ASP A 145 17.19 38.75 -38.19
C ASP A 145 18.27 39.81 -38.42
N GLN A 146 19.02 40.14 -37.38
CA GLN A 146 20.03 41.21 -37.43
C GLN A 146 21.44 40.68 -37.16
N THR A 147 21.64 39.37 -37.22
CA THR A 147 22.94 38.76 -36.91
C THR A 147 24.01 39.21 -37.91
N ASP A 148 23.64 39.48 -39.16
CA ASP A 148 24.49 40.03 -40.21
C ASP A 148 25.05 41.44 -39.89
N LYS A 149 24.39 42.19 -38.98
CA LYS A 149 24.84 43.52 -38.53
C LYS A 149 25.97 43.45 -37.51
N ASN A 150 26.23 42.28 -36.92
CA ASN A 150 27.33 42.11 -35.99
C ASN A 150 28.68 42.23 -36.70
N LYS A 151 29.68 42.76 -35.99
CA LYS A 151 31.03 42.91 -36.54
C LYS A 151 31.84 41.65 -36.24
N TYR A 152 32.48 41.10 -37.27
CA TYR A 152 33.47 40.04 -37.07
C TYR A 152 34.66 40.56 -36.25
N VAL A 153 34.99 39.85 -35.18
CA VAL A 153 36.14 40.15 -34.32
C VAL A 153 36.96 38.88 -34.16
N GLU A 154 38.21 38.92 -34.62
CA GLU A 154 39.10 37.77 -34.57
C GLU A 154 39.21 37.21 -33.14
N ARG A 155 39.09 35.89 -33.00
CA ARG A 155 39.17 35.12 -31.74
C ARG A 155 38.06 35.34 -30.72
N THR A 156 37.19 36.35 -30.86
CA THR A 156 36.14 36.64 -29.87
C THR A 156 34.73 36.61 -30.43
N TYR A 157 34.54 36.98 -31.70
CA TYR A 157 33.25 36.91 -32.38
C TYR A 157 33.48 36.49 -33.84
N THR A 158 33.44 35.18 -34.07
CA THR A 158 33.79 34.54 -35.35
C THR A 158 32.57 33.84 -35.96
N CYS A 159 32.73 33.14 -37.08
CA CYS A 159 31.63 32.47 -37.79
C CYS A 159 30.76 31.58 -36.89
N ILE A 160 31.34 30.90 -35.90
CA ILE A 160 30.58 30.09 -34.94
C ILE A 160 29.65 30.93 -34.06
N ASN A 161 30.04 32.16 -33.71
CA ASN A 161 29.22 33.08 -32.91
C ASN A 161 28.04 33.60 -33.73
N PHE A 162 28.27 34.00 -34.98
CA PHE A 162 27.18 34.36 -35.90
C PHE A 162 26.19 33.20 -36.05
N ALA A 163 26.67 31.98 -36.31
CA ALA A 163 25.79 30.82 -36.45
C ALA A 163 25.00 30.49 -35.17
N ALA A 164 25.64 30.61 -34.00
CA ALA A 164 24.98 30.38 -32.72
C ALA A 164 23.90 31.43 -32.41
N ASP A 165 24.18 32.71 -32.65
CA ASP A 165 23.23 33.81 -32.41
C ASP A 165 22.03 33.71 -33.36
N PHE A 166 22.27 33.46 -34.65
CA PHE A 166 21.21 33.24 -35.63
C PHE A 166 20.32 32.04 -35.24
N LYS A 167 20.93 30.90 -34.89
CA LYS A 167 20.18 29.70 -34.44
C LYS A 167 19.35 30.00 -33.19
N MET A 168 19.88 30.78 -32.25
CA MET A 168 19.16 31.21 -31.04
C MET A 168 17.99 32.14 -31.38
N ASN A 169 18.14 33.05 -32.34
CA ASN A 169 17.05 33.92 -32.80
C ASN A 169 15.98 33.12 -33.53
N ALA A 170 16.36 32.15 -34.37
CA ALA A 170 15.43 31.24 -35.02
C ALA A 170 14.64 30.41 -33.99
N PHE A 171 15.30 29.91 -32.95
CA PHE A 171 14.66 29.21 -31.84
C PHE A 171 13.62 30.11 -31.14
N LYS A 172 13.96 31.36 -30.82
CA LYS A 172 13.02 32.33 -30.24
C LYS A 172 11.83 32.62 -31.16
N ALA A 173 12.06 32.58 -32.47
CA ALA A 173 11.02 32.69 -33.50
C ALA A 173 10.21 31.39 -33.71
N GLY A 174 10.54 30.29 -33.00
CA GLY A 174 9.84 29.01 -33.08
C GLY A 174 10.28 28.11 -34.23
N TYR A 175 11.43 28.38 -34.85
CA TYR A 175 11.94 27.61 -35.99
C TYR A 175 13.08 26.67 -35.62
N ARG A 176 13.03 25.45 -36.18
CA ARG A 176 14.11 24.47 -36.09
C ARG A 176 15.21 24.86 -37.06
N CYS A 177 16.31 25.38 -36.51
CA CYS A 177 17.49 25.80 -37.25
C CYS A 177 18.66 24.89 -36.88
N GLY A 178 19.35 24.29 -37.85
CA GLY A 178 20.55 23.49 -37.64
C GLY A 178 21.82 24.33 -37.67
N LEU A 179 22.81 23.99 -36.84
CA LEU A 179 24.17 24.53 -36.95
C LEU A 179 24.98 23.62 -37.86
N VAL A 180 25.69 24.21 -38.83
CA VAL A 180 26.42 23.47 -39.86
C VAL A 180 27.91 23.76 -39.71
N TYR A 181 28.67 22.72 -39.44
CA TYR A 181 30.14 22.77 -39.46
C TYR A 181 30.64 22.26 -40.80
N LEU A 182 31.45 23.08 -41.48
CA LEU A 182 32.15 22.75 -42.71
C LEU A 182 33.64 22.55 -42.42
N GLU A 183 34.22 21.53 -43.03
CA GLU A 183 35.65 21.28 -43.01
C GLU A 183 36.24 21.49 -44.41
N PHE A 184 37.38 22.18 -44.47
CA PHE A 184 38.18 22.40 -45.67
C PHE A 184 39.56 21.75 -45.49
N PRO A 185 40.37 21.57 -46.55
CA PRO A 185 41.73 21.03 -46.42
C PRO A 185 42.61 21.86 -45.46
N LYS A 186 42.35 23.17 -45.39
CA LYS A 186 43.07 24.10 -44.52
C LYS A 186 42.12 25.06 -43.80
N GLY A 187 41.24 24.50 -42.97
CA GLY A 187 40.41 25.30 -42.09
C GLY A 187 39.02 24.71 -41.89
N ALA A 188 38.16 25.50 -41.28
CA ALA A 188 36.77 25.16 -41.06
C ALA A 188 35.93 26.42 -41.07
N HIS A 189 34.64 26.25 -41.31
CA HIS A 189 33.67 27.34 -41.29
C HIS A 189 32.37 26.87 -40.67
N THR A 190 31.60 27.80 -40.11
CA THR A 190 30.31 27.48 -39.47
C THR A 190 29.24 28.39 -40.03
N LEU A 191 28.12 27.79 -40.41
CA LEU A 191 26.92 28.45 -40.89
C LEU A 191 25.68 27.76 -40.30
N VAL A 192 24.50 28.05 -40.84
CA VAL A 192 23.24 27.46 -40.38
C VAL A 192 22.42 26.87 -41.52
N CYS A 193 21.44 26.04 -41.20
CA CYS A 193 20.50 25.49 -42.18
C CYS A 193 19.08 25.41 -41.66
N PHE A 194 18.12 25.45 -42.57
CA PHE A 194 16.73 25.08 -42.32
C PHE A 194 16.39 23.86 -43.16
N ASN A 195 15.74 22.86 -42.57
CA ASN A 195 15.03 21.85 -43.34
C ASN A 195 13.64 22.41 -43.64
N THR A 196 13.44 23.01 -44.81
CA THR A 196 12.14 23.58 -45.13
C THR A 196 11.14 22.51 -45.51
N THR A 197 9.88 22.73 -45.16
CA THR A 197 8.80 21.75 -45.38
C THR A 197 8.42 21.56 -46.85
N ASP A 198 8.84 22.48 -47.73
CA ASP A 198 8.41 22.60 -49.12
C ASP A 198 9.55 22.60 -50.16
N MET A 199 10.78 22.91 -49.76
CA MET A 199 11.97 22.98 -50.65
C MET A 199 13.16 22.18 -50.14
N GLY A 200 13.03 21.52 -48.97
CA GLY A 200 14.08 20.71 -48.38
C GLY A 200 15.16 21.54 -47.71
N LEU A 201 16.37 21.00 -47.63
CA LEU A 201 17.46 21.60 -46.88
C LEU A 201 18.03 22.83 -47.61
N ILE A 202 18.06 23.97 -46.91
CA ILE A 202 18.74 25.19 -47.35
C ILE A 202 19.80 25.61 -46.34
N PHE A 203 20.88 26.21 -46.83
CA PHE A 203 21.98 26.71 -46.00
C PHE A 203 22.06 28.22 -46.09
N ILE A 204 22.22 28.88 -44.96
CA ILE A 204 22.27 30.35 -44.85
C ILE A 204 23.61 30.75 -44.23
N GLU A 205 24.28 31.73 -44.84
CA GLU A 205 25.46 32.39 -44.28
C GLU A 205 25.01 33.53 -43.35
N PRO A 206 25.05 33.35 -42.01
CA PRO A 206 24.50 34.34 -41.07
C PRO A 206 25.29 35.65 -41.02
N GLN A 207 26.48 35.72 -41.63
CA GLN A 207 27.24 36.96 -41.76
C GLN A 207 26.75 37.86 -42.91
N THR A 208 25.98 37.31 -43.86
CA THR A 208 25.62 38.01 -45.11
C THR A 208 24.19 37.76 -45.58
N ASP A 209 23.42 36.96 -44.86
CA ASP A 209 22.07 36.50 -45.20
C ASP A 209 21.96 35.77 -46.55
N SER A 210 23.09 35.33 -47.10
CA SER A 210 23.15 34.67 -48.40
C SER A 210 22.79 33.20 -48.29
N ILE A 211 22.02 32.70 -49.25
CA ILE A 211 21.82 31.26 -49.43
C ILE A 211 23.08 30.67 -50.03
N MET A 212 23.60 29.63 -49.39
CA MET A 212 24.85 28.98 -49.78
C MET A 212 24.59 27.59 -50.36
N LYS A 213 25.28 27.28 -51.45
CA LYS A 213 25.42 25.92 -51.96
C LYS A 213 26.45 25.18 -51.12
N VAL A 214 26.03 24.08 -50.50
CA VAL A 214 26.88 23.23 -49.66
C VAL A 214 26.71 21.79 -50.09
N ASP A 215 27.82 21.17 -50.51
CA ASP A 215 27.94 19.73 -50.75
C ASP A 215 29.42 19.36 -50.71
N VAL A 216 29.73 18.09 -50.49
CA VAL A 216 31.13 17.61 -50.50
C VAL A 216 31.70 17.75 -51.92
N GLY A 217 32.90 18.31 -52.02
CA GLY A 217 33.59 18.57 -53.28
C GLY A 217 33.27 19.93 -53.93
N ILE A 218 32.37 20.72 -53.34
CA ILE A 218 32.08 22.10 -53.78
C ILE A 218 33.08 23.06 -53.12
N HIS A 219 33.52 24.07 -53.87
CA HIS A 219 34.29 25.18 -53.31
C HIS A 219 33.35 26.17 -52.61
N TYR A 220 33.39 26.25 -51.28
CA TYR A 220 32.37 26.98 -50.51
C TYR A 220 32.26 28.46 -50.87
N TRP A 221 33.37 29.20 -50.95
CA TRP A 221 33.34 30.61 -51.31
C TRP A 221 33.27 30.80 -52.83
N ARG A 222 34.11 30.06 -53.57
CA ARG A 222 34.24 30.23 -55.02
C ARG A 222 32.95 29.91 -55.77
N ASP A 223 32.33 28.77 -55.48
CA ASP A 223 31.12 28.33 -56.18
C ASP A 223 29.87 29.09 -55.72
N ASN A 224 29.97 29.84 -54.62
CA ASN A 224 28.96 30.80 -54.17
C ASN A 224 29.28 32.25 -54.57
N GLY A 225 30.20 32.45 -55.53
CA GLY A 225 30.42 33.75 -56.19
C GLY A 225 31.41 34.68 -55.50
N TYR A 226 32.12 34.23 -54.47
CA TYR A 226 33.16 35.00 -53.79
C TYR A 226 34.54 34.70 -54.37
N LEU A 227 35.39 35.73 -54.45
CA LEU A 227 36.79 35.54 -54.82
C LEU A 227 37.54 34.96 -53.62
N TYR A 228 37.96 33.70 -53.74
CA TYR A 228 38.76 33.02 -52.72
C TYR A 228 39.92 32.25 -53.37
N LEU A 229 41.14 32.54 -52.88
CA LEU A 229 42.38 32.09 -53.52
C LEU A 229 42.89 30.75 -52.97
N ASP A 230 42.58 30.44 -51.71
CA ASP A 230 42.93 29.17 -51.10
C ASP A 230 41.95 28.06 -51.48
N ASP A 231 42.31 26.81 -51.17
CA ASP A 231 41.45 25.66 -51.36
C ASP A 231 40.40 25.56 -50.24
N ASP A 232 39.17 25.92 -50.59
CA ASP A 232 37.96 25.92 -49.79
C ASP A 232 36.99 24.78 -50.18
N THR A 233 37.52 23.72 -50.79
CA THR A 233 36.74 22.52 -51.11
C THR A 233 36.16 21.94 -49.83
N ILE A 234 34.83 21.80 -49.75
CA ILE A 234 34.18 21.13 -48.62
C ILE A 234 34.57 19.65 -48.65
N VAL A 235 35.35 19.20 -47.67
CA VAL A 235 35.74 17.78 -47.56
C VAL A 235 34.72 16.99 -46.76
N ARG A 236 34.03 17.65 -45.84
CA ARG A 236 33.00 17.09 -44.95
C ARG A 236 32.15 18.22 -44.41
N TYR A 237 30.88 17.94 -44.13
CA TYR A 237 30.07 18.80 -43.28
C TYR A 237 29.23 17.99 -42.29
N ILE A 238 28.89 18.63 -41.16
CA ILE A 238 28.09 18.05 -40.08
C ILE A 238 26.97 19.02 -39.75
N ILE A 239 25.74 18.51 -39.62
CA ILE A 239 24.57 19.28 -39.20
C ILE A 239 24.18 18.88 -37.79
N VAL A 240 24.05 19.87 -36.90
CA VAL A 240 23.61 19.74 -35.51
C VAL A 240 22.28 20.47 -35.34
N TRP A 241 21.19 19.69 -35.30
CA TRP A 241 19.83 20.18 -35.10
C TRP A 241 19.58 20.68 -33.68
#